data_AF-A0AAU4KAT5-F1
#
_entry.id   AF-A0AAU4KAT5-F1
#
_cell.length_a   1.000
_cell.length_b   1.000
_cell.length_c   1.000
_cell.angle_alpha   90.00
_cell.angle_beta   90.00
_cell.angle_gamma   90.00
#
_symmetry.space_group_name_H-M   'P 1'
#
loop_
_entity.id
_entity.type
_entity.pdbx_description
1 polymer ?
#
loop_
_entity_poly.entity_id
_entity_poly.type
_entity_poly.pdbx_seq_one_letter_code
_entity_poly.pdbx_strand_id
1 'polypeptide(L)' 'MTSLNAAPSTIDYAWHAWVSVPGEGRAFAHGTVTVPVSFCWDRVIREVAAWLGTQGTTGRPDDIHLILAPNAGKTV' A
#
# COMPACT_ATOMS: atom_id res chain seq x y z
N MET A 1 -32.92 -13.53 -14.09
CA MET A 1 -31.81 -12.63 -14.46
C MET A 1 -30.84 -12.61 -13.28
N THR A 2 -29.82 -13.45 -13.30
CA THR A 2 -28.80 -13.53 -12.25
C THR A 2 -27.67 -12.57 -12.65
N SER A 3 -27.56 -11.45 -11.93
CA SER A 3 -26.43 -10.53 -12.07
C SER A 3 -25.16 -11.24 -11.60
N LEU A 4 -24.23 -11.46 -12.53
CA LEU A 4 -22.89 -11.92 -12.21
C LEU A 4 -22.15 -10.73 -11.60
N ASN A 5 -22.21 -10.56 -10.28
CA ASN A 5 -21.30 -9.65 -9.59
C ASN A 5 -19.89 -10.25 -9.73
N ALA A 6 -19.21 -9.91 -10.82
CA ALA A 6 -17.80 -10.22 -10.97
C ALA A 6 -17.08 -9.63 -9.76
N ALA A 7 -16.27 -10.46 -9.09
CA ALA A 7 -15.44 -9.98 -7.99
C ALA A 7 -14.63 -8.75 -8.49
N PRO A 8 -14.55 -7.66 -7.71
CA PRO A 8 -13.78 -6.49 -8.12
C PRO A 8 -12.37 -6.91 -8.45
N SER A 9 -11.88 -6.57 -9.66
CA SER A 9 -10.49 -6.84 -10.00
C SER A 9 -9.58 -6.07 -9.05
N THR A 10 -8.59 -6.77 -8.51
CA THR A 10 -7.57 -6.18 -7.63
C THR A 10 -6.22 -6.15 -8.29
N ILE A 11 -5.34 -5.29 -7.77
CA ILE A 11 -3.95 -5.16 -8.16
C ILE A 11 -3.08 -5.10 -6.91
N ASP A 12 -1.94 -5.76 -6.97
CA ASP A 12 -0.98 -5.84 -5.88
C ASP A 12 0.18 -4.88 -6.12
N TYR A 13 0.53 -4.11 -5.09
CA TYR A 13 1.69 -3.25 -5.06
C TYR A 13 2.61 -3.67 -3.91
N ALA A 14 3.91 -3.75 -4.18
CA ALA A 14 4.92 -3.66 -3.13
C ALA A 14 5.18 -2.18 -2.85
N TRP A 15 5.51 -1.84 -1.61
CA TRP A 15 5.85 -0.47 -1.22
C TRP A 15 6.98 -0.45 -0.21
N HIS A 16 7.67 0.69 -0.16
CA HIS A 16 8.71 0.97 0.82
C HIS A 16 8.81 2.47 1.08
N ALA A 17 9.17 2.84 2.32
CA ALA A 17 9.23 4.21 2.78
C ALA A 17 10.20 4.36 3.96
N TRP A 18 10.79 5.55 4.09
CA TRP A 18 11.41 5.97 5.34
C TRP A 18 10.36 6.60 6.25
N VAL A 19 10.25 6.10 7.47
CA VAL A 19 9.29 6.59 8.48
C VAL A 19 10.03 7.05 9.73
N SER A 20 9.37 7.86 10.54
CA SER A 20 9.80 8.23 11.88
C SER A 20 8.92 7.53 12.91
N VAL A 21 9.56 6.79 13.80
CA VAL A 21 8.93 6.06 14.90
C VAL A 21 9.17 6.86 16.18
N PRO A 22 8.12 7.27 16.91
CA PRO A 22 8.27 7.97 18.18
C PRO A 22 9.14 7.19 19.16
N GLY A 23 10.16 7.84 19.72
CA GLY A 23 11.12 7.23 20.65
C GLY A 23 12.31 6.52 20.00
N GLU A 24 12.16 6.03 18.76
CA GLU A 24 13.19 5.22 18.08
C GLU A 24 13.89 5.97 16.92
N GLY A 25 13.27 7.04 16.41
CA GLY A 25 13.84 7.83 15.32
C GLY A 25 13.48 7.27 13.94
N ARG A 26 14.41 7.35 12.98
CA ARG A 26 14.13 7.04 11.56
C ARG A 26 14.29 5.55 11.28
N ALA A 27 13.27 4.93 10.68
CA ALA A 27 13.24 3.51 10.32
C ALA A 27 12.82 3.30 8.87
N PHE A 28 13.30 2.21 8.27
CA PHE A 28 12.89 1.78 6.92
C PHE A 28 11.73 0.79 7.04
N ALA A 29 10.62 1.08 6.35
CA ALA A 29 9.43 0.26 6.32
C ALA A 29 9.16 -0.23 4.89
N HIS A 30 8.62 -1.43 4.77
CA HIS A 30 8.22 -2.01 3.49
C HIS A 30 7.03 -2.94 3.69
N GLY A 31 6.28 -3.19 2.62
CA GLY A 31 5.12 -4.07 2.67
C GLY A 31 4.48 -4.28 1.31
N THR A 32 3.30 -4.90 1.34
CA THR A 32 2.47 -5.13 0.17
C THR A 32 1.06 -4.61 0.44
N VAL A 33 0.40 -4.12 -0.60
CA VAL A 33 -1.01 -3.69 -0.52
C VAL A 33 -1.76 -4.20 -1.75
N THR A 34 -2.93 -4.77 -1.51
CA THR A 34 -3.88 -5.22 -2.53
C THR A 34 -5.03 -4.22 -2.57
N VAL A 35 -5.28 -3.61 -3.73
CA VAL A 35 -6.32 -2.57 -3.90
C VAL A 35 -7.18 -2.84 -5.12
N PRO A 36 -8.40 -2.28 -5.21
CA PRO A 36 -9.17 -2.32 -6.45
C PRO A 36 -8.42 -1.66 -7.61
N VAL A 37 -8.56 -2.20 -8.83
CA VAL A 37 -7.96 -1.61 -10.05
C VAL A 37 -8.41 -0.18 -10.35
N SER A 38 -9.52 0.27 -9.74
CA SER A 38 -10.01 1.65 -9.86
C SER A 38 -9.20 2.67 -9.05
N PHE A 39 -8.29 2.22 -8.17
CA PHE A 39 -7.43 3.12 -7.41
C PHE A 39 -6.28 3.60 -8.29
N CYS A 40 -6.18 4.92 -8.47
CA CYS A 40 -4.98 5.51 -9.07
C CYS A 40 -3.79 5.46 -8.09
N TRP A 41 -2.58 5.61 -8.63
CA TRP A 41 -1.32 5.54 -7.89
C TRP A 41 -1.32 6.41 -6.61
N ASP A 42 -1.71 7.70 -6.74
CA ASP A 42 -1.79 8.65 -5.62
C ASP A 42 -2.76 8.20 -4.53
N ARG A 43 -3.86 7.54 -4.90
CA ARG A 43 -4.82 7.03 -3.93
C ARG A 43 -4.19 5.91 -3.11
N VAL A 44 -3.46 5.01 -3.75
CA VAL A 44 -2.74 3.92 -3.06
C VAL A 44 -1.70 4.48 -2.09
N ILE A 45 -0.92 5.50 -2.49
CA ILE A 45 0.04 6.17 -1.61
C ILE A 45 -0.66 6.74 -0.37
N ARG A 46 -1.79 7.44 -0.54
CA ARG A 46 -2.53 8.03 0.58
C ARG A 46 -3.06 6.98 1.55
N GLU A 47 -3.54 5.84 1.06
CA GLU A 47 -4.01 4.74 1.91
C GLU A 47 -2.84 4.12 2.71
N VAL A 48 -1.68 3.90 2.07
CA VAL A 48 -0.48 3.42 2.76
C VAL A 48 -0.02 4.44 3.81
N ALA A 49 -0.01 5.73 3.48
CA ALA A 49 0.35 6.80 4.42
C ALA A 49 -0.62 6.88 5.61
N ALA A 50 -1.93 6.77 5.35
CA ALA A 50 -2.94 6.75 6.39
C ALA A 50 -2.77 5.54 7.32
N TRP A 51 -2.54 4.35 6.74
CA TRP A 51 -2.26 3.14 7.52
C TRP A 51 -1.00 3.29 8.38
N LEU A 52 0.11 3.79 7.83
CA LEU A 52 1.33 4.09 8.59
C LEU A 52 1.06 5.02 9.78
N GLY A 53 0.20 6.03 9.59
CA GLY A 53 -0.27 6.92 10.65
C GLY A 53 -1.01 6.17 11.78
N THR A 54 -1.85 5.18 11.43
CA THR A 54 -2.53 4.33 12.44
C THR A 54 -1.57 3.42 13.22
N GLN A 55 -0.39 3.12 12.66
CA GLN A 55 0.68 2.40 13.37
C GLN A 55 1.48 3.30 14.31
N GLY A 56 1.11 4.58 14.45
CA GLY A 56 1.82 5.56 15.26
C GLY A 56 3.13 6.05 14.63
N THR A 57 3.37 5.73 13.36
CA THR A 57 4.52 6.25 12.62
C THR A 57 4.18 7.54 11.89
N THR A 58 5.19 8.37 11.66
CA THR A 58 5.04 9.59 10.86
C THR A 58 5.93 9.50 9.63
N GLY A 59 5.36 9.74 8.45
CA GLY A 59 6.07 9.71 7.17
C GLY A 59 5.41 10.66 6.18
N ARG A 60 6.16 11.17 5.22
CA ARG A 60 5.57 11.98 4.14
C ARG A 60 5.04 11.03 3.06
N PRO A 61 3.84 11.29 2.51
CA PRO A 61 3.36 10.55 1.34
C PRO A 61 4.39 10.51 0.19
N ASP A 62 5.17 11.58 0.03
CA ASP A 62 6.21 11.69 -1.00
C ASP A 62 7.40 10.74 -0.79
N ASP A 63 7.59 10.22 0.43
CA ASP A 63 8.64 9.25 0.75
C ASP A 63 8.20 7.80 0.47
N ILE A 64 6.94 7.59 0.09
CA ILE A 64 6.38 6.26 -0.21
C ILE A 64 6.58 5.97 -1.69
N HIS A 65 7.36 4.93 -1.96
CA HIS A 65 7.54 4.42 -3.30
C HIS A 65 6.69 3.16 -3.49
N LEU A 66 5.86 3.16 -4.53
CA LEU A 66 5.08 2.00 -4.97
C LEU A 66 5.77 1.29 -6.13
N ILE A 67 5.64 -0.03 -6.15
CA ILE A 67 6.16 -0.90 -7.20
C ILE A 67 5.01 -1.81 -7.60
N LEU A 68 4.64 -1.79 -8.89
CA LEU A 68 3.64 -2.73 -9.40
C LEU A 68 4.18 -4.15 -9.24
N ALA A 69 3.49 -4.96 -8.44
CA ALA A 69 3.95 -6.29 -8.09
C ALA A 69 2.86 -7.31 -8.44
N PRO A 70 2.67 -7.66 -9.72
CA PRO A 70 1.55 -8.47 -10.19
C PRO A 70 1.51 -9.90 -9.60
N ASN A 71 2.51 -10.28 -8.81
CA ASN A 71 2.64 -11.59 -8.13
C ASN A 71 3.13 -11.48 -6.67
N ALA A 72 2.96 -10.35 -5.97
CA ALA A 72 3.40 -10.22 -4.58
C ALA A 72 2.65 -11.19 -3.64
N GLY A 73 3.20 -12.39 -3.47
CA GLY A 73 2.68 -13.41 -2.54
C GLY A 73 1.99 -14.63 -3.16
N LYS A 74 1.96 -14.79 -4.48
CA LYS A 74 1.52 -16.06 -5.10
C LYS A 74 2.75 -16.91 -5.44
N THR A 75 3.04 -17.88 -4.58
CA THR A 75 3.88 -19.03 -4.93
C THR A 75 3.31 -19.70 -6.18
N VAL A 76 4.14 -19.85 -7.22
CA VAL A 76 3.86 -20.70 -8.38
C VAL A 76 3.86 -22.16 -7.94
#